data_AF-A0A7R9PEK8-F1
#
_entry.id   AF-A0A7R9PEK8-F1
#
_cell.length_a   1.000
_cell.length_b   1.000
_cell.length_c   1.000
_cell.angle_alpha   90.00
_cell.angle_beta   90.00
_cell.angle_gamma   90.00
#
_symmetry.space_group_name_H-M   'P 1'
#
loop_
_entity.id
_entity.type
_entity.pdbx_description
1 polymer ?
#
loop_
_entity_poly.entity_id
_entity_poly.type
_entity_poly.pdbx_seq_one_letter_code
_entity_poly.pdbx_strand_id
1 'polypeptide(L)'
;RLHDFDNNTKLDGLEILQAIHHTVHSESEEGAGDGEEKSADHQQRQDDFQYFVDLIDQVLAEDDLDNDGYLSYVEYVVGRKKNEHKNHGKYNRPHPQS
;
A
#
# COMPACT_ATOMS: atom_id res chain seq x y z
N ARG A 1 4.57 11.59 -10.70
CA ARG A 1 3.25 12.00 -11.27
C ARG A 1 2.82 11.02 -12.37
N LEU A 2 2.99 9.72 -12.14
CA LEU A 2 2.69 8.65 -13.11
C LEU A 2 1.46 7.82 -12.68
N HIS A 3 0.95 8.03 -11.45
CA HIS A 3 -0.08 7.20 -10.82
C HIS A 3 -1.31 7.99 -10.32
N ASP A 4 -1.28 9.33 -10.41
CA ASP A 4 -2.42 10.22 -10.14
C ASP A 4 -3.07 10.47 -11.52
N PHE A 5 -4.03 9.62 -11.88
CA PHE A 5 -4.59 9.49 -13.22
C PHE A 5 -5.67 10.53 -13.51
N ASP A 6 -6.39 10.98 -12.49
CA ASP A 6 -7.44 12.00 -12.61
C ASP A 6 -6.96 13.41 -12.22
N ASN A 7 -5.71 13.54 -11.78
CA ASN A 7 -5.07 14.79 -11.37
C ASN A 7 -5.76 15.48 -10.19
N ASN A 8 -6.46 14.73 -9.34
CA ASN A 8 -7.15 15.26 -8.17
C ASN A 8 -6.21 15.45 -6.95
N THR A 9 -4.93 15.05 -7.06
CA THR A 9 -3.89 15.11 -6.01
C THR A 9 -4.13 14.22 -4.78
N LYS A 10 -5.12 13.35 -4.84
CA LYS A 10 -5.40 12.26 -3.93
C LYS A 10 -5.05 10.93 -4.61
N LEU A 11 -5.19 9.82 -3.88
CA LEU A 11 -5.01 8.48 -4.43
C LEU A 11 -6.21 7.62 -4.09
N ASP A 12 -6.87 7.07 -5.11
CA ASP A 12 -7.88 6.03 -4.92
C ASP A 12 -7.26 4.63 -4.76
N GLY A 13 -8.06 3.64 -4.37
CA GLY A 13 -7.58 2.27 -4.16
C GLY A 13 -6.95 1.62 -5.40
N LEU A 14 -7.44 1.91 -6.60
CA LEU A 14 -6.88 1.39 -7.85
C LEU A 14 -5.56 2.07 -8.20
N GLU A 15 -5.44 3.37 -7.94
CA GLU A 15 -4.19 4.12 -8.12
C GLU A 15 -3.10 3.63 -7.17
N ILE A 16 -3.47 3.32 -5.92
CA ILE A 16 -2.56 2.70 -4.94
C ILE A 16 -2.15 1.30 -5.40
N LEU A 17 -3.10 0.49 -5.84
CA LEU A 17 -2.84 -0.86 -6.38
C LEU A 17 -1.87 -0.83 -7.55
N GLN A 18 -2.10 0.08 -8.49
CA GLN A 18 -1.26 0.25 -9.67
C GLN A 18 0.17 0.68 -9.27
N ALA A 19 0.32 1.57 -8.29
CA ALA A 19 1.63 1.99 -7.78
C ALA A 19 2.39 0.84 -7.12
N ILE A 20 1.71 0.01 -6.31
CA ILE A 20 2.31 -1.18 -5.68
C ILE A 20 2.71 -2.21 -6.75
N HIS A 21 1.80 -2.51 -7.67
CA HIS A 21 2.05 -3.46 -8.75
C HIS A 21 3.26 -3.04 -9.59
N HIS A 22 3.37 -1.77 -9.96
CA HIS A 22 4.54 -1.25 -10.67
C HIS A 22 5.81 -1.38 -9.85
N THR A 23 5.78 -1.12 -8.54
CA THR A 23 6.98 -1.24 -7.69
C THR A 23 7.48 -2.69 -7.64
N VAL A 24 6.57 -3.66 -7.53
CA VAL A 24 6.91 -5.08 -7.42
C VAL A 24 7.32 -5.70 -8.77
N HIS A 25 6.72 -5.26 -9.88
CA HIS A 25 7.02 -5.81 -11.20
C HIS A 25 8.15 -5.06 -11.94
N SER A 26 8.37 -3.77 -11.68
CA SER A 26 9.47 -3.03 -12.32
C SER A 26 10.85 -3.48 -11.84
N GLU A 27 10.97 -4.03 -10.62
CA GLU A 27 12.21 -4.66 -10.13
C GLU A 27 12.53 -5.97 -10.88
N SER A 28 11.55 -6.52 -11.60
CA SER A 28 11.66 -7.73 -12.44
C SER A 28 11.87 -7.43 -13.93
N GLU A 29 11.58 -6.19 -14.37
CA GLU A 29 11.58 -5.79 -15.79
C GLU A 29 12.92 -5.18 -16.28
N GLU A 30 13.98 -5.18 -15.47
CA GLU A 30 15.34 -5.00 -16.02
C GLU A 30 15.84 -6.25 -16.78
N GLY A 31 15.04 -7.34 -16.87
CA GLY A 31 15.50 -8.63 -17.39
C GLY A 31 14.63 -9.40 -18.41
N ALA A 32 13.37 -9.05 -18.67
CA ALA A 32 12.54 -9.78 -19.64
C ALA A 32 11.44 -8.85 -20.17
N GLY A 33 11.35 -8.53 -21.46
CA GLY A 33 11.42 -9.46 -22.56
C GLY A 33 10.04 -10.08 -22.74
N ASP A 34 9.19 -9.41 -23.51
CA ASP A 34 7.90 -9.88 -24.04
C ASP A 34 7.93 -11.41 -24.31
N GLY A 35 7.13 -12.19 -23.59
CA GLY A 35 6.87 -13.59 -23.95
C GLY A 35 6.75 -14.59 -22.80
N GLU A 36 5.57 -15.20 -22.71
CA GLU A 36 5.33 -16.57 -22.22
C GLU A 36 5.80 -16.97 -20.80
N GLU A 37 4.93 -16.82 -19.79
CA GLU A 37 4.78 -17.87 -18.77
C GLU A 37 3.37 -17.85 -18.13
N LYS A 38 2.40 -18.44 -18.83
CA LYS A 38 0.99 -18.50 -18.41
C LYS A 38 0.66 -19.87 -17.80
N SER A 39 0.86 -20.08 -16.50
CA SER A 39 0.00 -20.99 -15.69
C SER A 39 0.41 -21.15 -14.23
N ALA A 40 1.71 -21.24 -13.89
CA ALA A 40 2.15 -21.34 -12.48
C ALA A 40 2.14 -19.97 -11.77
N ASP A 41 2.43 -18.93 -12.54
CA ASP A 41 2.44 -17.52 -12.14
C ASP A 41 1.04 -16.95 -11.83
N HIS A 42 -0.03 -17.55 -12.38
CA HIS A 42 -1.39 -17.03 -12.17
C HIS A 42 -1.90 -17.18 -10.74
N GLN A 43 -1.53 -18.26 -10.05
CA GLN A 43 -1.94 -18.50 -8.66
C GLN A 43 -1.19 -17.53 -7.74
N GLN A 44 0.13 -17.42 -7.91
CA GLN A 44 0.96 -16.49 -7.15
C GLN A 44 0.53 -15.04 -7.39
N ARG A 45 0.25 -14.63 -8.64
CA ARG A 45 -0.28 -13.30 -8.93
C ARG A 45 -1.67 -13.04 -8.38
N GLN A 46 -2.53 -14.06 -8.27
CA GLN A 46 -3.83 -13.92 -7.61
C GLN A 46 -3.68 -13.75 -6.10
N ASP A 47 -2.79 -14.53 -5.48
CA ASP A 47 -2.48 -14.42 -4.05
C ASP A 47 -1.85 -13.04 -3.74
N ASP A 48 -0.93 -12.57 -4.58
CA ASP A 48 -0.31 -11.24 -4.48
C ASP A 48 -1.35 -10.13 -4.67
N PHE A 49 -2.24 -10.27 -5.66
CA PHE A 49 -3.32 -9.31 -5.90
C PHE A 49 -4.25 -9.21 -4.69
N GLN A 50 -4.69 -10.34 -4.13
CA GLN A 50 -5.54 -10.35 -2.95
C GLN A 50 -4.83 -9.73 -1.74
N TYR A 51 -3.55 -10.03 -1.56
CA TYR A 51 -2.72 -9.41 -0.53
C TYR A 51 -2.65 -7.88 -0.69
N PHE A 52 -2.48 -7.37 -1.91
CA PHE A 52 -2.47 -5.93 -2.15
C PHE A 52 -3.84 -5.29 -1.91
N VAL A 53 -4.93 -5.95 -2.29
CA VAL A 53 -6.29 -5.48 -1.99
C VAL A 53 -6.50 -5.38 -0.48
N ASP A 54 -6.16 -6.43 0.28
CA ASP A 54 -6.31 -6.43 1.73
C ASP A 54 -5.46 -5.32 2.39
N LEU A 55 -4.27 -5.05 1.86
CA LEU A 55 -3.41 -3.97 2.32
C LEU A 55 -4.03 -2.59 2.03
N ILE A 56 -4.61 -2.40 0.85
CA ILE A 56 -5.28 -1.15 0.47
C ILE A 56 -6.50 -0.90 1.34
N ASP A 57 -7.33 -1.93 1.54
CA ASP A 57 -8.51 -1.87 2.40
C ASP A 57 -8.12 -1.48 3.83
N GLN A 58 -7.02 -2.04 4.36
CA GLN A 58 -6.52 -1.66 5.67
C GLN A 58 -6.04 -0.21 5.72
N VAL A 59 -5.31 0.26 4.70
CA VAL A 59 -4.83 1.65 4.64
C VAL A 59 -5.99 2.63 4.61
N LEU A 60 -6.97 2.40 3.74
CA LEU A 60 -8.15 3.26 3.66
C LEU A 60 -8.91 3.24 4.99
N ALA A 61 -9.15 2.07 5.59
CA ALA A 61 -9.85 1.98 6.87
C ALA A 61 -9.13 2.72 8.03
N GLU A 62 -7.80 2.86 7.99
CA GLU A 62 -7.04 3.52 9.05
C GLU A 62 -6.85 5.03 8.83
N ASP A 63 -6.64 5.43 7.57
CA ASP A 63 -6.14 6.74 7.20
C ASP A 63 -7.13 7.59 6.38
N ASP A 64 -8.15 7.01 5.73
CA ASP A 64 -9.26 7.75 5.13
C ASP A 64 -10.22 8.21 6.24
N LEU A 65 -10.14 9.50 6.61
CA LEU A 65 -10.83 10.04 7.76
C LEU A 65 -12.24 10.54 7.42
N ASP A 66 -12.43 11.01 6.19
CA ASP A 66 -13.71 11.50 5.71
C ASP A 66 -14.54 10.45 4.95
N ASN A 67 -13.97 9.26 4.71
CA ASN A 67 -14.57 8.10 4.05
C ASN A 67 -15.04 8.42 2.63
N ASP A 68 -14.31 9.29 1.93
CA ASP A 68 -14.60 9.63 0.53
C ASP A 68 -14.03 8.63 -0.49
N GLY A 69 -13.24 7.64 -0.01
CA GLY A 69 -12.62 6.61 -0.82
C GLY A 69 -11.28 7.02 -1.43
N TYR A 70 -10.75 8.18 -1.05
CA TYR A 70 -9.46 8.69 -1.50
C TYR A 70 -8.55 8.97 -0.32
N LEU A 71 -7.26 8.72 -0.50
CA LEU A 71 -6.25 9.16 0.44
C LEU A 71 -5.67 10.51 0.02
N SER A 72 -6.04 11.57 0.73
CA SER A 72 -5.42 12.88 0.52
C SER A 72 -4.00 12.96 1.11
N TYR A 73 -3.21 13.94 0.66
CA TYR A 73 -1.88 14.18 1.24
C TYR A 73 -1.93 14.48 2.75
N VAL A 74 -2.97 15.19 3.21
CA VAL A 74 -3.13 15.52 4.64
C VAL A 74 -3.36 14.25 5.45
N GLU A 75 -4.25 13.39 4.99
CA GLU A 75 -4.57 12.11 5.62
C GLU A 75 -3.35 11.19 5.67
N TYR A 76 -2.64 11.07 4.56
CA TYR A 76 -1.38 10.32 4.49
C TYR A 76 -0.34 10.79 5.53
N VAL A 77 -0.14 12.10 5.66
CA VAL A 77 0.82 12.65 6.63
C VAL A 77 0.35 12.40 8.08
N VAL A 78 -0.95 12.49 8.33
CA VAL A 78 -1.53 12.21 9.66
C VAL A 78 -1.40 10.72 10.00
N GLY A 79 -1.71 9.82 9.07
CA GLY A 79 -1.54 8.37 9.22
C GLY A 79 -0.10 7.99 9.58
N ARG A 80 0.89 8.55 8.87
CA ARG A 80 2.31 8.34 9.20
C ARG A 80 2.67 8.79 10.61
N LYS A 81 2.23 9.98 11.04
CA LYS A 81 2.50 10.46 12.41
C LYS A 81 1.86 9.56 13.46
N LYS A 82 0.65 9.05 13.21
CA LYS A 82 -0.07 8.13 14.11
C LYS A 82 0.67 6.79 14.23
N ASN A 83 1.22 6.30 13.12
CA ASN A 83 2.01 5.06 13.07
C ASN A 83 3.39 5.20 13.72
N GLU A 84 4.06 6.36 13.62
CA GLU A 84 5.29 6.65 14.37
C GLU A 84 5.04 6.67 15.90
N HIS A 85 3.97 7.29 16.36
CA HIS A 85 3.62 7.31 17.79
C HIS A 85 3.25 5.91 18.32
N LYS A 86 2.55 5.07 17.54
CA LYS A 86 2.27 3.66 17.87
C LYS A 86 3.56 2.85 18.04
N ASN A 87 4.59 3.12 17.22
CA ASN A 87 5.88 2.41 17.30
C ASN A 87 6.73 2.85 18.50
N HIS A 88 6.75 4.14 18.84
CA HIS A 88 7.47 4.65 20.02
C HIS A 88 6.84 4.20 21.35
N GLY A 89 5.51 3.98 21.40
CA GLY A 89 4.82 3.48 22.60
C GLY A 89 5.12 2.01 22.95
N LYS A 90 5.61 1.19 22.00
CA LYS A 90 5.92 -0.23 22.24
C LYS A 90 7.24 -0.45 22.99
N TYR A 91 8.17 0.51 22.97
CA TYR A 91 9.49 0.38 23.60
C TYR A 91 9.58 0.93 25.03
N ASN A 92 8.50 1.50 25.58
CA ASN A 92 8.55 2.15 26.90
C ASN A 92 7.65 1.47 27.96
N ARG A 93 7.48 0.14 27.90
CA ARG A 93 6.84 -0.59 28.99
C ARG A 93 7.85 -0.74 30.14
N PRO A 94 7.63 -0.15 31.33
CA PRO A 94 8.45 -0.44 32.49
C PRO A 94 8.30 -1.93 32.83
N HIS A 95 9.43 -2.63 32.90
CA HIS A 95 9.49 -3.98 33.46
C HIS A 95 8.89 -3.96 34.88
N PRO A 96 7.95 -4.85 35.22
CA PRO A 96 7.52 -5.01 36.61
C PRO A 96 8.71 -5.56 37.41
N GLN A 97 9.22 -4.76 38.35
CA GLN A 97 10.19 -5.23 39.34
C GLN A 97 9.51 -6.28 40.22
N SER A 98 10.10 -7.47 40.25
CA SER A 98 9.74 -8.56 41.18
C SER A 98 10.37 -8.34 42.55
#